data_AF-A0A9E7PLI1-F1
#
_entry.id   AF-A0A9E7PLI1-F1
#
_cell.length_a   1.000
_cell.length_b   1.000
_cell.length_c   1.000
_cell.angle_alpha   90.00
_cell.angle_beta   90.00
_cell.angle_gamma   90.00
#
_symmetry.space_group_name_H-M   'P 1'
#
loop_
_entity.id
_entity.type
_entity.pdbx_description
1 polymer ?
#
loop_
_entity_poly.entity_id
_entity_poly.type
_entity_poly.pdbx_seq_one_letter_code
_entity_poly.pdbx_strand_id
1 'polypeptide(L)'
;MTVVNGVNKVRLPPSARTVLNLLEDGEPRTFKDMTEVAEIAPRTIRYALKRLKENGYIIEKFNFRDARQVLYQKKILIEDSSEAATA
;
A
#
# COMPACT_ATOMS: atom_id res chain seq x y z
N MET A 1 16.37 -24.55 -1.86
CA MET A 1 14.99 -24.19 -2.21
C MET A 1 14.50 -23.25 -1.12
N THR A 2 14.17 -22.01 -1.49
CA THR A 2 14.11 -20.82 -0.65
C THR A 2 13.22 -20.98 0.58
N VAL A 3 13.73 -20.52 1.73
CA VAL A 3 13.04 -20.41 3.01
C VAL A 3 11.66 -19.76 2.83
N VAL A 4 10.61 -20.54 3.06
CA VAL A 4 9.26 -20.02 3.27
C VAL A 4 9.28 -19.26 4.59
N ASN A 5 9.54 -17.96 4.50
CA ASN A 5 9.49 -17.05 5.65
C ASN A 5 8.09 -17.16 6.26
N GLY A 6 8.03 -17.85 7.40
CA GLY A 6 6.89 -17.80 8.31
C GLY A 6 6.79 -16.39 8.85
N VAL A 7 5.76 -15.65 8.43
CA VAL A 7 5.47 -14.32 8.97
C VAL A 7 3.98 -14.19 9.19
N ASN A 8 3.65 -14.22 10.49
CA ASN A 8 2.52 -13.62 11.17
C ASN A 8 1.18 -13.59 10.39
N LYS A 9 0.21 -14.43 10.81
CA LYS A 9 -1.19 -14.39 10.32
C LYS A 9 -1.88 -13.11 10.79
N VAL A 10 -1.48 -11.97 10.24
CA VAL A 10 -2.43 -10.90 10.00
C VAL A 10 -3.52 -11.49 9.10
N ARG A 11 -4.81 -11.32 9.45
CA ARG A 11 -5.98 -11.87 8.72
C ARG A 11 -6.18 -11.23 7.33
N LEU A 12 -5.10 -11.02 6.59
CA LEU A 12 -5.12 -10.51 5.22
C LEU A 12 -5.13 -11.68 4.23
N PRO A 13 -5.96 -11.60 3.18
CA PRO A 13 -5.88 -12.51 2.04
C PRO A 13 -4.47 -12.51 1.42
N PRO A 14 -4.03 -13.61 0.78
CA PRO A 14 -2.70 -13.70 0.16
C PRO A 14 -2.40 -12.54 -0.80
N SER A 15 -3.37 -12.19 -1.65
CA SER A 15 -3.24 -11.06 -2.58
C SER A 15 -3.03 -9.72 -1.89
N ALA A 16 -3.70 -9.48 -0.77
CA ALA A 16 -3.51 -8.27 0.02
C ALA A 16 -2.11 -8.20 0.62
N ARG A 17 -1.56 -9.34 1.06
CA ARG A 17 -0.18 -9.41 1.56
C ARG A 17 0.83 -9.12 0.46
N THR A 18 0.66 -9.70 -0.73
CA THR A 18 1.54 -9.41 -1.88
C THR A 18 1.55 -7.92 -2.22
N VAL A 19 0.39 -7.26 -2.26
CA VAL A 19 0.32 -5.81 -2.53
C VAL A 19 0.91 -4.99 -1.39
N LEU A 20 0.73 -5.42 -0.14
CA LEU A 20 1.35 -4.75 1.00
C LEU A 20 2.88 -4.81 0.92
N ASN A 21 3.44 -5.95 0.50
CA ASN A 21 4.88 -6.12 0.28
C ASN A 21 5.42 -5.18 -0.80
N LEU A 22 4.65 -4.88 -1.84
CA LEU A 22 5.04 -3.89 -2.87
C LEU A 22 5.12 -2.45 -2.33
N LEU A 23 4.47 -2.17 -1.19
CA LEU A 23 4.48 -0.88 -0.51
C LEU A 23 5.33 -0.92 0.77
N GLU A 24 6.13 -1.97 0.99
CA GLU A 24 6.94 -2.10 2.21
C GLU A 24 8.02 -1.05 2.32
N ASP A 25 8.54 -0.57 1.19
CA ASP A 25 9.50 0.53 1.10
C ASP A 25 8.92 1.88 1.55
N GLY A 26 7.59 1.96 1.70
CA GLY A 26 6.90 3.18 2.10
C GLY A 26 6.78 4.19 0.96
N GLU A 27 7.19 3.87 -0.27
CA GLU A 27 7.08 4.80 -1.39
C GLU A 27 5.64 4.82 -1.93
N PRO A 28 5.08 6.01 -2.21
CA PRO A 28 3.74 6.11 -2.80
C PRO A 28 3.78 5.63 -4.26
N ARG A 29 2.94 4.63 -4.58
CA ARG A 29 2.84 4.06 -5.94
C ARG A 29 1.43 4.15 -6.48
N THR A 30 1.29 4.36 -7.78
CA THR A 30 -0.03 4.37 -8.43
C THR A 30 -0.52 2.94 -8.64
N PHE A 31 -1.83 2.80 -8.90
CA PHE A 31 -2.38 1.52 -9.35
C PHE A 31 -1.67 0.98 -10.60
N LYS A 32 -1.30 1.87 -11.52
CA LYS A 32 -0.63 1.50 -12.76
C LYS A 32 0.77 0.94 -12.48
N ASP A 33 1.56 1.62 -11.66
CA ASP A 33 2.91 1.17 -11.30
C ASP A 33 2.88 -0.22 -10.65
N MET A 34 1.92 -0.44 -9.75
CA MET A 34 1.74 -1.76 -9.13
C MET A 34 1.33 -2.83 -10.13
N THR A 35 0.50 -2.51 -11.15
CA THR A 35 0.14 -3.48 -12.19
C THR A 35 1.27 -3.84 -13.13
N GLU A 36 2.27 -2.97 -13.29
CA GLU A 36 3.44 -3.24 -14.14
C GLU A 36 4.45 -4.17 -13.46
N VAL A 37 4.53 -4.15 -12.13
CA VAL A 37 5.50 -4.94 -11.35
C VAL A 37 4.89 -6.24 -10.80
N ALA A 38 3.60 -6.24 -10.45
CA ALA A 38 2.99 -7.37 -9.76
C ALA A 38 2.61 -8.53 -10.70
N GLU A 39 2.93 -9.77 -10.31
CA GLU A 39 2.53 -11.00 -11.01
C GLU A 39 1.08 -11.44 -10.69
N ILE A 40 0.15 -10.49 -10.54
CA ILE A 40 -1.27 -10.78 -10.29
C ILE A 40 -2.16 -9.88 -11.12
N ALA A 41 -3.37 -10.35 -11.42
CA ALA A 41 -4.29 -9.61 -12.27
C ALA A 41 -4.64 -8.23 -11.69
N PRO A 42 -4.81 -7.19 -12.53
CA PRO A 42 -5.17 -5.84 -12.07
C PRO A 42 -6.41 -5.77 -11.18
N ARG A 43 -7.43 -6.60 -11.46
CA ARG A 43 -8.63 -6.71 -10.63
C ARG A 43 -8.32 -7.20 -9.22
N THR A 44 -7.37 -8.12 -9.09
CA THR A 44 -6.89 -8.65 -7.80
C THR A 44 -6.14 -7.59 -7.03
N ILE A 45 -5.35 -6.74 -7.71
CA ILE A 45 -4.68 -5.60 -7.08
C ILE A 45 -5.70 -4.60 -6.54
N ARG A 46 -6.75 -4.27 -7.31
CA ARG A 46 -7.84 -3.39 -6.81
C ARG A 46 -8.51 -3.96 -5.56
N TYR A 47 -8.81 -5.26 -5.58
CA TYR A 47 -9.38 -5.94 -4.42
C TYR A 47 -8.44 -5.88 -3.21
N ALA A 48 -7.16 -6.15 -3.42
CA ALA A 48 -6.13 -6.08 -2.38
C ALA A 48 -6.00 -4.67 -1.78
N LEU A 49 -5.91 -3.62 -2.60
CA LEU A 49 -5.86 -2.22 -2.14
C LEU A 49 -7.10 -1.85 -1.34
N LYS A 50 -8.30 -2.23 -1.81
CA LYS A 50 -9.54 -2.02 -1.06
C LYS A 50 -9.48 -2.68 0.32
N ARG A 51 -9.04 -3.95 0.39
CA ARG A 51 -8.90 -4.67 1.65
C ARG A 51 -7.86 -4.04 2.57
N LEU A 52 -6.71 -3.63 2.06
CA LEU A 52 -5.67 -2.98 2.85
C LEU A 52 -6.14 -1.65 3.42
N LYS A 53 -6.89 -0.86 2.62
CA LYS A 53 -7.49 0.41 3.05
C LYS A 53 -8.54 0.19 4.14
N GLU A 54 -9.46 -0.77 3.94
CA GLU A 54 -10.48 -1.14 4.94
C GLU A 54 -9.87 -1.57 6.28
N ASN A 55 -8.71 -2.23 6.25
CA ASN A 55 -8.00 -2.67 7.46
C ASN A 55 -6.98 -1.63 7.97
N GLY A 56 -6.90 -0.44 7.37
CA GLY A 56 -6.05 0.66 7.83
C GLY A 56 -4.53 0.47 7.59
N TYR A 57 -4.13 -0.46 6.74
CA TYR A 57 -2.70 -0.71 6.41
C TYR A 57 -2.11 0.30 5.42
N ILE A 58 -2.96 0.94 4.60
CA ILE A 58 -2.54 1.89 3.58
C ILE A 58 -3.42 3.14 3.61
N ILE A 59 -2.88 4.21 3.06
CA ILE A 59 -3.60 5.47 2.80
C ILE A 59 -3.55 5.80 1.32
N GLU A 60 -4.56 6.56 0.88
CA GLU A 60 -4.59 7.16 -0.45
C GLU A 60 -4.11 8.61 -0.35
N LYS A 61 -3.23 8.99 -1.28
CA LYS A 61 -2.70 10.35 -1.43
C LYS A 61 -3.11 10.91 -2.78
N PHE A 62 -3.38 12.20 -2.81
CA PHE A 62 -3.60 12.92 -4.05
C PHE A 62 -2.32 12.97 -4.87
N ASN A 63 -2.42 12.67 -6.16
CA ASN A 63 -1.29 12.78 -7.08
C ASN A 63 -1.28 14.16 -7.73
N PHE A 64 -0.30 14.99 -7.37
CA PHE A 64 -0.14 16.33 -7.95
C PHE A 64 0.33 16.32 -9.41
N ARG A 65 0.95 15.21 -9.88
CA ARG A 65 1.44 15.10 -11.28
C ARG A 65 0.32 14.72 -12.24
N ASP A 66 -0.60 13.88 -11.80
CA ASP A 66 -1.78 13.47 -12.56
C ASP A 66 -2.97 13.24 -11.61
N ALA A 67 -3.90 14.19 -11.58
CA ALA A 67 -5.08 14.16 -10.70
C ALA A 67 -6.05 12.99 -10.99
N ARG A 68 -5.91 12.30 -12.14
CA ARG A 68 -6.71 11.11 -12.48
C ARG A 68 -6.21 9.85 -11.77
N GLN A 69 -5.00 9.89 -11.22
CA GLN A 69 -4.35 8.78 -10.55
C GLN A 69 -4.29 9.03 -9.05
N VAL A 70 -4.50 7.97 -8.29
CA VAL A 70 -4.35 7.99 -6.83
C VAL A 70 -3.05 7.28 -6.47
N LEU A 71 -2.31 7.87 -5.54
CA LEU A 71 -1.12 7.26 -4.96
C LEU A 71 -1.52 6.45 -3.73
N TYR A 72 -1.02 5.23 -3.64
CA TYR A 72 -1.20 4.35 -2.50
C TYR A 72 0.11 4.26 -1.74
N GLN A 73 0.04 4.41 -0.42
CA GLN A 73 1.22 4.34 0.44
C GLN A 73 0.91 3.52 1.69
N LYS A 74 1.88 2.75 2.18
CA LYS A 74 1.78 2.09 3.48
C LYS A 74 1.59 3.14 4.57
N LYS A 75 0.61 2.91 5.45
CA LYS A 75 0.39 3.75 6.62
C LYS A 75 1.54 3.49 7.59
N ILE A 76 2.46 4.43 7.68
CA ILE A 76 3.44 4.47 8.76
C ILE A 76 2.74 5.18 9.91
N LEU A 77 2.71 4.56 11.09
CA LEU A 77 2.34 5.27 12.32
C LEU A 77 3.50 6.22 12.62
N ILE A 78 3.50 7.36 11.95
CA ILE A 78 4.27 8.51 12.39
C ILE A 78 3.43 9.03 13.55
N GLU A 79 3.92 8.87 14.78
CA GLU A 79 3.39 9.67 15.88
C GLU A 79 3.58 11.13 15.46
N ASP A 80 2.47 11.83 15.21
CA ASP A 80 2.48 13.21 14.75
C ASP A 80 3.14 14.10 15.80
N SER A 81 4.46 14.28 15.70
CA SER A 81 5.19 15.36 16.37
C SER A 81 5.37 16.55 15.42
N SER A 82 4.28 17.04 14.83
CA SER A 82 4.25 18.33 14.11
C SER A 82 3.20 19.28 14.68
N GLU A 83 3.33 19.55 15.97
CA GLU A 83 3.01 20.86 16.52
C GLU A 83 4.11 21.83 16.03
N ALA A 84 3.90 22.55 14.92
CA ALA A 84 4.55 23.84 14.60
C ALA A 84 4.22 24.32 13.18
N ALA A 85 3.19 25.16 13.06
CA ALA A 85 3.16 26.30 12.14
C ALA A 85 1.96 27.21 12.49
N THR A 86 2.02 27.84 13.66
CA THR A 86 1.27 29.06 13.95
C THR A 86 2.19 29.97 14.75
N ALA A 87 2.89 30.87 14.06
CA ALA A 87 3.49 32.10 14.55
C ALA A 87 3.89 32.97 13.36
#